data_AF-A0A918RG61-F1
#
_entry.id   AF-A0A918RG61-F1
#
_cell.length_a   1.000
_cell.length_b   1.000
_cell.length_c   1.000
_cell.angle_alpha   90.00
_cell.angle_beta   90.00
_cell.angle_gamma   90.00
#
_symmetry.space_group_name_H-M   'P 1'
#
loop_
_entity.id
_entity.type
_entity.pdbx_description
1 polymer ?
#
loop_
_entity_poly.entity_id
_entity_poly.type
_entity_poly.pdbx_seq_one_letter_code
_entity_poly.pdbx_strand_id
1 'polypeptide(L)'
;MDRELAEETSLLAMRISSTLDKQLKKIMDNSSKEDFEQMRKGVGFVMGYLYTDIMEPLWNQHPDLRPKEMDGSYEVPQGVKDGFKNT
;
A
#
# COMPACT_ATOMS: atom_id res chain seq x y z
N MET A 1 -8.16 15.24 9.61
CA MET A 1 -7.92 14.19 10.63
C MET A 1 -6.79 14.66 11.53
N ASP A 2 -6.75 14.35 12.82
CA ASP A 2 -5.53 14.62 13.60
C ASP A 2 -4.36 13.77 13.09
N ARG A 3 -3.13 14.14 13.48
CA ARG A 3 -1.92 13.55 12.91
C ARG A 3 -1.76 12.07 13.25
N GLU A 4 -2.08 11.67 14.48
CA GLU A 4 -1.92 10.30 14.95
C GLU A 4 -2.87 9.35 14.20
N LEU A 5 -4.15 9.71 14.12
CA LEU A 5 -5.12 8.92 13.37
C LEU A 5 -4.81 8.90 11.86
N ALA A 6 -4.25 9.99 11.32
CA ALA A 6 -3.79 10.05 9.93
C ALA A 6 -2.61 9.12 9.67
N GLU A 7 -1.67 9.05 10.60
CA GLU A 7 -0.53 8.14 10.55
C GLU A 7 -1.00 6.68 10.59
N GLU A 8 -1.85 6.31 11.53
CA GLU A 8 -2.41 4.96 11.63
C GLU A 8 -3.14 4.54 10.35
N THR A 9 -3.97 5.44 9.81
CA THR A 9 -4.74 5.18 8.58
C THR A 9 -3.81 5.03 7.38
N SER A 10 -2.79 5.88 7.26
CA SER A 10 -1.79 5.82 6.18
C SER A 10 -0.97 4.52 6.24
N LEU A 11 -0.52 4.13 7.43
CA LEU A 11 0.21 2.88 7.67
C LEU A 11 -0.64 1.64 7.35
N LEU A 12 -1.93 1.65 7.71
CA LEU A 12 -2.85 0.56 7.36
C LEU A 12 -3.00 0.43 5.84
N ALA A 13 -3.26 1.54 5.14
CA ALA A 13 -3.38 1.55 3.69
C ALA A 13 -2.09 1.05 3.02
N MET A 14 -0.91 1.49 3.49
CA MET A 14 0.38 1.07 2.97
C MET A 14 0.63 -0.42 3.18
N ARG A 15 0.20 -0.97 4.34
CA ARG A 15 0.31 -2.39 4.64
C ARG A 15 -0.59 -3.25 3.75
N ILE A 16 -1.81 -2.80 3.48
CA ILE A 16 -2.73 -3.46 2.55
C ILE A 16 -2.11 -3.47 1.15
N SER A 17 -1.63 -2.32 0.67
CA SER A 17 -0.96 -2.19 -0.63
C SER A 17 0.24 -3.14 -0.76
N SER A 18 1.12 -3.16 0.25
CA SER A 18 2.30 -4.06 0.28
C SER A 18 1.92 -5.54 0.32
N THR A 19 0.80 -5.88 0.97
CA THR A 19 0.30 -7.26 1.01
C THR A 19 -0.28 -7.70 -0.32
N LEU A 20 -1.05 -6.81 -0.98
CA LEU A 20 -1.62 -7.06 -2.29
C LEU A 20 -0.53 -7.22 -3.35
N ASP A 21 0.49 -6.38 -3.33
CA ASP A 21 1.66 -6.48 -4.22
C ASP A 21 2.36 -7.85 -4.09
N LYS A 22 2.63 -8.28 -2.85
CA LYS A 22 3.22 -9.60 -2.58
C LYS A 22 2.33 -10.75 -3.03
N GLN A 23 1.02 -10.64 -2.81
CA GLN A 23 0.09 -11.68 -3.25
C GLN A 23 0.02 -11.74 -4.79
N LEU A 24 0.04 -10.59 -5.44
CA LEU A 24 0.07 -10.51 -6.91
C LEU A 24 1.35 -11.12 -7.47
N LYS A 25 2.51 -10.91 -6.83
CA LYS A 25 3.77 -11.57 -7.17
C LYS A 25 3.66 -13.10 -7.03
N LYS A 26 3.05 -13.62 -5.96
CA LYS A 26 2.81 -15.06 -5.80
C LYS A 26 1.91 -15.62 -6.91
N ILE A 27 0.84 -14.91 -7.27
CA ILE A 27 -0.06 -15.32 -8.36
C ILE A 27 0.72 -15.35 -9.67
N MET A 28 1.51 -14.33 -9.96
CA MET A 28 2.35 -14.29 -11.17
C MET A 28 3.28 -15.50 -11.28
N ASP A 29 3.87 -15.92 -10.16
CA ASP A 29 4.85 -17.02 -10.14
C ASP A 29 4.22 -18.41 -10.16
N ASN A 30 2.93 -18.55 -9.81
CA ASN A 30 2.28 -19.85 -9.54
C ASN A 30 0.96 -20.07 -10.29
N SER A 31 0.57 -19.19 -11.22
CA SER A 31 -0.69 -19.31 -11.98
C SER A 31 -0.49 -19.11 -13.47
N SER A 32 -1.57 -19.27 -14.25
CA SER A 32 -1.54 -18.98 -15.67
C SER A 32 -1.40 -17.47 -15.92
N LYS A 33 -0.93 -17.10 -17.11
CA LYS A 33 -0.91 -15.70 -17.54
C LYS A 33 -2.32 -15.07 -17.51
N GLU A 34 -3.34 -15.85 -17.86
CA GLU A 34 -4.72 -15.39 -17.86
C GLU A 34 -5.21 -15.04 -16.45
N ASP A 35 -4.99 -15.93 -15.48
CA ASP A 35 -5.34 -15.71 -14.07
C ASP A 35 -4.60 -14.50 -13.50
N PHE A 36 -3.30 -14.38 -13.82
CA PHE A 36 -2.49 -13.24 -13.40
C PHE A 36 -3.03 -11.92 -13.96
N GLU A 37 -3.35 -11.83 -15.25
CA GLU A 37 -3.84 -10.58 -15.85
C GLU A 37 -5.21 -10.17 -15.27
N GLN A 38 -6.10 -11.13 -15.02
CA GLN A 38 -7.38 -10.85 -14.37
C GLN A 38 -7.18 -10.28 -12.96
N MET A 39 -6.32 -10.91 -12.15
CA MET A 39 -6.04 -10.46 -10.79
C MET A 39 -5.27 -9.15 -10.73
N ARG A 40 -4.30 -8.95 -11.63
CA ARG A 40 -3.48 -7.72 -11.73
C ARG A 40 -4.35 -6.49 -11.90
N LYS A 41 -5.40 -6.56 -12.72
CA LYS A 41 -6.31 -5.43 -12.94
C LYS A 41 -7.06 -5.05 -11.66
N GLY A 42 -7.64 -6.03 -10.96
CA GLY A 42 -8.38 -5.79 -9.72
C GLY A 42 -7.48 -5.28 -8.60
N VAL A 43 -6.32 -5.92 -8.42
CA VAL A 43 -5.33 -5.51 -7.41
C VAL A 43 -4.80 -4.11 -7.69
N GLY A 44 -4.43 -3.82 -8.94
CA GLY A 44 -3.95 -2.50 -9.35
C GLY A 44 -4.98 -1.39 -9.14
N PHE A 45 -6.28 -1.68 -9.38
CA PHE A 45 -7.36 -0.72 -9.09
C PHE A 45 -7.44 -0.39 -7.59
N VAL A 46 -7.42 -1.41 -6.72
CA VAL A 46 -7.47 -1.21 -5.26
C VAL A 46 -6.25 -0.44 -4.79
N MET A 47 -5.04 -0.84 -5.20
CA MET A 47 -3.80 -0.15 -4.81
C MET A 47 -3.78 1.30 -5.29
N GLY A 48 -4.27 1.56 -6.51
CA GLY A 48 -4.43 2.91 -7.03
C GLY A 48 -5.35 3.76 -6.16
N TYR A 49 -6.53 3.23 -5.83
CA TYR A 49 -7.50 3.93 -4.98
C TYR A 49 -6.97 4.18 -3.56
N LEU A 50 -6.26 3.21 -2.97
CA LEU A 50 -5.58 3.40 -1.69
C LEU A 50 -4.59 4.57 -1.75
N TYR A 51 -3.87 4.74 -2.86
CA TYR A 51 -2.93 5.83 -3.04
C TYR A 51 -3.65 7.17 -3.23
N THR A 52 -4.51 7.30 -4.24
CA THR A 52 -5.10 8.57 -4.67
C THR A 52 -6.15 9.11 -3.70
N ASP A 53 -6.92 8.24 -3.06
CA ASP A 53 -8.09 8.64 -2.28
C ASP A 53 -7.87 8.53 -0.76
N ILE A 54 -6.81 7.85 -0.33
CA ILE A 54 -6.48 7.70 1.10
C ILE A 54 -5.10 8.27 1.42
N MET A 55 -4.02 7.71 0.86
CA MET A 55 -2.67 8.08 1.26
C MET A 55 -2.31 9.52 0.89
N GLU A 56 -2.45 9.89 -0.39
CA GLU A 56 -2.09 11.22 -0.87
C GLU A 56 -2.85 12.34 -0.15
N PRO A 57 -4.20 12.25 0.06
CA PRO A 57 -4.93 13.24 0.83
C PRO A 57 -4.46 13.37 2.28
N LEU A 58 -4.07 12.25 2.92
CA LEU A 58 -3.55 12.27 4.29
C LEU A 58 -2.16 12.92 4.34
N TRP A 59 -1.28 12.61 3.40
CA TRP A 59 0.04 13.24 3.31
C TRP A 59 -0.05 14.72 2.93
N ASN A 60 -1.04 15.13 2.15
CA ASN A 60 -1.25 16.54 1.85
C ASN A 60 -1.76 17.31 3.09
N GLN A 61 -2.54 16.66 3.96
CA GLN A 61 -2.95 17.22 5.26
C GLN A 61 -1.80 17.24 6.29
N HIS A 62 -0.95 16.22 6.28
CA HIS A 62 0.19 16.04 7.19
C HIS A 62 1.46 15.68 6.39
N PRO A 63 2.16 16.66 5.79
CA PRO A 63 3.28 16.43 4.87
C PRO A 63 4.44 15.64 5.45
N ASP A 64 4.64 15.69 6.77
CA ASP A 64 5.68 14.95 7.47
C ASP A 64 5.44 13.43 7.52
N LEU A 65 4.22 12.98 7.20
CA LEU A 65 3.86 11.56 7.05
C LEU A 65 4.18 10.97 5.66
N ARG A 66 4.61 11.80 4.70
CA ARG A 66 4.97 11.31 3.36
C ARG A 66 6.23 10.42 3.44
N PRO A 67 6.19 9.18 2.92
CA PRO A 67 7.35 8.27 2.92
C PRO A 67 8.59 8.85 2.23
N LYS A 68 9.78 8.54 2.74
CA LYS A 68 11.05 8.91 2.09
C LYS A 68 11.19 8.36 0.67
N GLU A 69 10.63 7.17 0.42
CA GLU A 69 10.61 6.55 -0.90
C GLU A 69 9.71 7.29 -1.92
N MET A 70 8.94 8.27 -1.44
CA MET A 70 8.06 9.12 -2.24
C MET A 70 8.37 10.61 -2.02
N ASP A 71 9.66 10.96 -1.89
CA ASP A 71 10.16 12.33 -1.71
C ASP A 71 9.67 13.03 -0.42
N GLY A 72 9.36 12.26 0.62
CA GLY A 72 9.00 12.75 1.95
C GLY A 72 10.10 12.56 3.00
N SER A 73 9.73 12.68 4.28
CA SER A 73 10.63 12.52 5.42
C SER A 73 10.32 11.32 6.30
N TYR A 74 9.15 10.71 6.13
CA TYR A 74 8.66 9.65 6.99
C TYR A 74 9.36 8.32 6.73
N GLU A 75 9.84 7.68 7.79
CA GLU A 75 10.42 6.34 7.72
C GLU A 75 9.33 5.29 7.96
N VAL A 76 8.89 4.61 6.91
CA VAL A 76 7.83 3.61 7.02
C VAL A 76 8.35 2.38 7.79
N PRO A 77 7.67 1.94 8.87
CA PRO A 77 8.09 0.76 9.64
C PRO A 77 8.23 -0.49 8.77
N GLN A 78 9.29 -1.28 9.00
CA GLN A 78 9.55 -2.49 8.21
C GLN A 78 8.36 -3.47 8.21
N GLY A 79 7.64 -3.61 9.33
CA GLY A 79 6.46 -4.47 9.40
C GLY A 79 5.29 -4.07 8.47
N VAL A 80 5.26 -2.80 8.04
CA VAL A 80 4.28 -2.29 7.06
C VAL A 80 4.73 -2.63 5.64
N LYS A 81 6.01 -2.40 5.33
CA LYS A 81 6.66 -2.84 4.08
C LYS A 81 6.57 -4.36 3.91
N ASP A 82 6.58 -5.09 5.01
CA ASP A 82 6.46 -6.54 5.03
C ASP A 82 5.04 -7.03 4.71
N GLY A 83 4.02 -6.17 4.78
CA GLY A 83 2.62 -6.55 4.64
C GLY A 83 2.10 -7.34 5.84
N PHE A 84 1.00 -8.04 5.66
CA PHE A 84 0.51 -9.00 6.65
C PHE A 84 1.35 -10.28 6.58
N LYS A 85 1.77 -10.78 7.75
CA LYS A 85 2.39 -12.10 7.83
C LYS A 85 1.28 -13.13 7.60
N ASN A 86 1.48 -14.04 6.66
CA ASN A 86 0.61 -15.20 6.53
C ASN A 86 0.87 -16.08 7.77
N THR A 87 -0.11 -16.14 8.68
CA THR A 87 -0.16 -17.13 9.78
C THR A 87 -0.50 -18.51 9.26
#